data_AF-A0A660SUV1-F1
#
_entry.id   AF-A0A660SUV1-F1
#
_cell.length_a   1.000
_cell.length_b   1.000
_cell.length_c   1.000
_cell.angle_alpha   90.00
_cell.angle_beta   90.00
_cell.angle_gamma   90.00
#
_symmetry.space_group_name_H-M   'P 1'
#
loop_
_entity.id
_entity.type
_entity.pdbx_description
1 polymer ?
#
loop_
_entity_poly.entity_id
_entity_poly.type
_entity_poly.pdbx_seq_one_letter_code
_entity_poly.pdbx_strand_id
1 'polypeptide(L)'
;GGADVRIVYSPMQALETARENPDKEVVFCGIGFETTTPGSAVLIKSAAEKNIGNLSILGAHKTMKPAMSALLESGTAIDGYICPGHVSVITGMGMYRELCNEYPIACTVTGFEAEEILVGILSLVRSIQNGGDPVQNAYPRVVREEGNPKARSLVAEVFEPSDAFWRGLGSIKGSGLAVRREYETFDAYERFGLEVEEGVEPKGCRCGEVLRGVCTPAECPLFGNRCVPGDPVGACMVSSEGSCAAWYNYS
;
A
#
# COMPACT_ATOMS: atom_id res chain seq x y z
N GLY A 1 27.22 4.41 -2.10
CA GLY A 1 27.82 5.65 -2.61
C GLY A 1 27.73 6.81 -1.64
N GLY A 2 28.13 6.67 -0.37
CA GLY A 2 28.34 7.79 0.55
C GLY A 2 27.13 8.66 0.97
N ALA A 3 25.92 8.39 0.49
CA ALA A 3 24.72 9.15 0.86
C ALA A 3 24.32 8.93 2.34
N ASP A 4 23.81 9.99 2.99
CA ASP A 4 23.22 9.93 4.34
C ASP A 4 21.80 9.36 4.24
N VAL A 5 21.66 8.05 4.42
CA VAL A 5 20.39 7.33 4.43
C VAL A 5 20.10 6.83 5.82
N ARG A 6 18.95 7.20 6.38
CA ARG A 6 18.55 6.87 7.75
C ARG A 6 17.28 6.05 7.73
N ILE A 7 17.27 4.98 8.52
CA ILE A 7 16.06 4.19 8.77
C ILE A 7 15.24 4.93 9.82
N VAL A 8 13.97 5.20 9.50
CA VAL A 8 13.02 5.83 10.40
C VAL A 8 11.83 4.90 10.62
N TYR A 9 11.26 4.96 11.83
CA TYR A 9 10.08 4.17 12.21
C TYR A 9 8.79 5.00 12.21
N SER A 10 8.91 6.32 12.02
CA SER A 10 7.75 7.19 11.83
C SER A 10 8.10 8.39 10.94
N PRO A 11 7.12 8.95 10.21
CA PRO A 11 7.31 10.18 9.44
C PRO A 11 7.81 11.36 10.30
N MET A 12 7.41 11.42 11.57
CA MET A 12 7.80 12.51 12.48
C MET A 12 9.29 12.54 12.82
N GLN A 13 10.01 11.42 12.69
CA GLN A 13 11.47 11.42 12.81
C GLN A 13 12.14 12.18 11.66
N ALA A 14 11.54 12.21 10.47
CA ALA A 14 12.02 13.03 9.36
C ALA A 14 11.82 14.52 9.64
N LEU A 15 10.68 14.90 10.23
CA LEU A 15 10.44 16.28 10.68
C LEU A 15 11.49 16.75 11.69
N GLU A 16 11.79 15.89 12.67
CA GLU A 16 12.81 16.21 13.67
C GLU A 16 14.20 16.32 13.05
N THR A 17 14.54 15.40 12.14
CA THR A 17 15.79 15.47 11.39
C THR A 17 15.91 16.77 10.58
N ALA A 18 14.83 17.19 9.91
CA ALA A 18 14.80 18.45 9.18
C ALA A 18 15.00 19.67 10.09
N ARG A 19 14.35 19.67 11.27
CA ARG A 19 14.49 20.71 12.29
C ARG A 19 15.92 20.82 12.82
N GLU A 20 16.60 19.69 13.02
CA GLU A 20 17.96 19.64 13.55
C GLU A 20 19.05 19.95 12.52
N ASN A 21 18.71 19.90 11.22
CA ASN A 21 19.66 20.09 10.12
C ASN A 21 19.12 21.15 9.12
N PRO A 22 18.94 22.41 9.55
CA PRO A 22 18.30 23.45 8.74
C PRO A 22 19.06 23.81 7.46
N ASP A 23 20.34 23.45 7.39
CA ASP A 23 21.24 23.64 6.24
C ASP A 23 21.19 22.48 5.23
N LYS A 24 20.41 21.43 5.50
CA LYS A 24 20.29 20.24 4.66
C LYS A 24 18.85 20.01 4.21
N GLU A 25 18.70 19.55 2.98
CA GLU A 25 17.43 19.01 2.49
C GLU A 25 17.19 17.62 3.08
N VAL A 26 16.00 17.41 3.65
CA VAL A 26 15.55 16.13 4.19
C VAL A 26 14.37 15.64 3.36
N VAL A 27 14.53 14.45 2.78
CA VAL A 27 13.51 13.82 1.95
C VAL A 27 12.99 12.58 2.67
N PHE A 28 11.71 12.57 3.01
CA PHE A 28 11.04 11.40 3.55
C PHE A 28 10.50 10.52 2.42
N CYS A 29 10.84 9.24 2.38
CA CYS A 29 10.29 8.29 1.41
C CYS A 29 8.91 7.82 1.88
N GLY A 30 7.84 8.44 1.37
CA GLY A 30 6.46 8.15 1.71
C GLY A 30 5.91 6.97 0.92
N ILE A 31 6.00 5.77 1.46
CA ILE A 31 5.53 4.54 0.81
C ILE A 31 4.41 3.89 1.62
N GLY A 32 3.42 3.35 0.92
CA GLY A 32 2.44 2.43 1.49
C GLY A 32 1.00 2.77 1.12
N PHE A 33 0.09 2.09 1.79
CA PHE A 33 -1.34 2.16 1.51
C PHE A 33 -2.06 3.11 2.48
N GLU A 34 -3.39 3.03 2.53
CA GLU A 34 -4.23 3.89 3.35
C GLU A 34 -3.87 3.85 4.84
N THR A 35 -3.19 2.80 5.31
CA THR A 35 -2.67 2.67 6.67
C THR A 35 -1.54 3.64 6.99
N THR A 36 -0.65 3.90 6.04
CA THR A 36 0.55 4.73 6.27
C THR A 36 0.41 6.14 5.75
N THR A 37 -0.41 6.35 4.70
CA THR A 37 -0.67 7.67 4.10
C THR A 37 -1.09 8.75 5.10
N PRO A 38 -1.95 8.50 6.11
CA PRO A 38 -2.27 9.51 7.12
C PRO A 38 -1.04 10.02 7.88
N GLY A 39 -0.04 9.18 8.13
CA GLY A 39 1.21 9.58 8.77
C GLY A 39 2.00 10.58 7.92
N SER A 40 2.04 10.36 6.60
CA SER A 40 2.64 11.29 5.64
C SER A 40 1.87 12.61 5.56
N ALA A 41 0.54 12.56 5.62
CA ALA A 41 -0.29 13.77 5.65
C ALA A 41 -0.03 14.60 6.93
N VAL A 42 0.09 13.93 8.10
CA VAL A 42 0.49 14.58 9.36
C VAL A 42 1.87 15.23 9.23
N LEU A 43 2.83 14.55 8.58
CA LEU A 43 4.17 15.08 8.38
C LEU A 43 4.15 16.41 7.63
N ILE A 44 3.48 16.44 6.47
CA ILE A 44 3.37 17.65 5.64
C ILE A 44 2.69 18.77 6.40
N LYS A 45 1.54 18.52 7.04
CA LYS A 45 0.83 19.55 7.82
C LYS A 45 1.68 20.07 8.97
N SER A 46 2.34 19.19 9.71
CA SER A 46 3.18 19.59 10.83
C SER A 46 4.37 20.43 10.38
N ALA A 47 4.95 20.12 9.22
CA ALA A 47 6.02 20.89 8.62
C ALA A 47 5.55 22.29 8.20
N ALA A 48 4.38 22.37 7.55
CA ALA A 48 3.76 23.62 7.16
C ALA A 48 3.43 24.51 8.38
N GLU A 49 2.77 23.96 9.40
CA GLU A 49 2.41 24.67 10.63
C GLU A 49 3.63 25.20 11.40
N LYS A 50 4.75 24.46 11.35
CA LYS A 50 6.01 24.83 12.01
C LYS A 50 6.97 25.61 11.11
N ASN A 51 6.59 25.93 9.87
CA ASN A 51 7.42 26.59 8.87
C ASN A 51 8.78 25.89 8.63
N ILE A 52 8.79 24.55 8.59
CA ILE A 52 9.98 23.75 8.26
C ILE A 52 10.10 23.63 6.74
N GLY A 53 10.96 24.46 6.15
CA GLY A 53 11.07 24.60 4.69
C GLY A 53 12.02 23.62 3.99
N ASN A 54 12.84 22.86 4.72
CA ASN A 54 13.85 21.94 4.19
C ASN A 54 13.42 20.45 4.24
N LEU A 55 12.11 20.21 4.40
CA LEU A 55 11.52 18.89 4.39
C LEU A 55 10.70 18.70 3.12
N SER A 56 10.82 17.55 2.48
CA SER A 56 9.95 17.13 1.37
C SER A 56 9.62 15.64 1.48
N ILE A 57 8.59 15.21 0.77
CA ILE A 57 8.17 13.81 0.65
C ILE A 57 8.43 13.33 -0.78
N LEU A 58 9.11 12.20 -0.90
CA LEU A 58 9.09 11.40 -2.11
C LEU A 58 7.92 10.43 -2.00
N GLY A 59 6.76 10.85 -2.52
CA GLY A 59 5.50 10.13 -2.40
C GLY A 59 5.37 8.97 -3.39
N ALA A 60 5.07 7.78 -2.86
CA ALA A 60 4.68 6.59 -3.63
C ALA A 60 3.48 5.88 -2.95
N HIS A 61 2.59 6.70 -2.38
CA HIS A 61 1.38 6.23 -1.73
C HIS A 61 0.38 5.68 -2.75
N LYS A 62 -0.30 4.60 -2.35
CA LYS A 62 -1.18 3.81 -3.21
C LYS A 62 -2.51 3.52 -2.54
N THR A 63 -3.55 3.27 -3.33
CA THR A 63 -4.90 2.96 -2.85
C THR A 63 -5.35 1.58 -3.30
N MET A 64 -6.05 0.87 -2.43
CA MET A 64 -6.37 -0.55 -2.59
C MET A 64 -7.50 -0.80 -3.57
N LYS A 65 -8.59 0.00 -3.53
CA LYS A 65 -9.76 -0.24 -4.40
C LYS A 65 -9.38 -0.31 -5.88
N PRO A 66 -8.64 0.65 -6.47
CA PRO A 66 -8.26 0.57 -7.89
C PRO A 66 -7.38 -0.64 -8.21
N ALA A 67 -6.48 -1.05 -7.31
CA ALA A 67 -5.67 -2.25 -7.50
C ALA A 67 -6.50 -3.54 -7.45
N MET A 68 -7.49 -3.61 -6.55
CA MET A 68 -8.44 -4.73 -6.49
C MET A 68 -9.29 -4.81 -7.76
N SER A 69 -9.78 -3.68 -8.29
CA SER A 69 -10.49 -3.63 -9.57
C SER A 69 -9.59 -4.13 -10.72
N ALA A 70 -8.37 -3.60 -10.82
CA ALA A 70 -7.43 -3.98 -11.87
C ALA A 70 -7.07 -5.48 -11.84
N LEU A 71 -7.00 -6.10 -10.65
CA LEU A 71 -6.80 -7.54 -10.53
C LEU A 71 -7.96 -8.35 -11.13
N LEU A 72 -9.20 -7.95 -10.85
CA LEU A 72 -10.39 -8.57 -11.45
C LEU A 72 -10.40 -8.39 -12.97
N GLU A 73 -10.13 -7.18 -13.45
CA GLU A 73 -10.08 -6.85 -14.88
C GLU A 73 -8.95 -7.60 -15.62
N SER A 74 -7.86 -7.92 -14.93
CA SER A 74 -6.74 -8.69 -15.50
C SER A 74 -7.08 -10.16 -15.80
N GLY A 75 -8.25 -10.65 -15.36
CA GLY A 75 -8.66 -12.04 -15.51
C GLY A 75 -8.03 -12.99 -14.50
N THR A 76 -7.48 -12.47 -13.40
CA THR A 76 -7.02 -13.31 -12.28
C THR A 76 -8.22 -14.05 -11.68
N ALA A 77 -8.09 -15.36 -11.48
CA ALA A 77 -9.17 -16.19 -10.94
C ALA A 77 -9.38 -15.91 -9.45
N ILE A 78 -10.31 -15.02 -9.14
CA ILE A 78 -10.64 -14.58 -7.77
C ILE A 78 -12.15 -14.67 -7.59
N ASP A 79 -12.60 -15.55 -6.69
CA ASP A 79 -14.02 -15.68 -6.32
C ASP A 79 -14.42 -14.75 -5.15
N GLY A 80 -13.43 -14.27 -4.40
CA GLY A 80 -13.63 -13.34 -3.29
C GLY A 80 -12.33 -12.81 -2.71
N TYR A 81 -12.43 -11.69 -1.98
CA TYR A 81 -11.31 -11.04 -1.31
C TYR A 81 -11.36 -11.25 0.21
N ILE A 82 -10.21 -11.66 0.76
CA ILE A 82 -9.89 -11.38 2.16
C ILE A 82 -9.29 -9.98 2.20
N CYS A 83 -10.01 -9.05 2.80
CA CYS A 83 -9.68 -7.64 2.77
C CYS A 83 -8.76 -7.26 3.93
N PRO A 84 -7.76 -6.37 3.70
CA PRO A 84 -6.75 -6.00 4.67
C PRO A 84 -7.34 -5.27 5.87
N GLY A 85 -7.22 -5.86 7.07
CA GLY A 85 -7.78 -5.31 8.31
C GLY A 85 -7.34 -3.87 8.59
N HIS A 86 -6.03 -3.61 8.60
CA HIS A 86 -5.50 -2.27 8.90
C HIS A 86 -5.92 -1.20 7.89
N VAL A 87 -5.95 -1.50 6.59
CA VAL A 87 -6.48 -0.56 5.57
C VAL A 87 -7.94 -0.24 5.87
N SER A 88 -8.71 -1.27 6.22
CA SER A 88 -10.14 -1.15 6.54
C SER A 88 -10.41 -0.32 7.79
N VAL A 89 -9.46 -0.24 8.75
CA VAL A 89 -9.55 0.70 9.88
C VAL A 89 -9.62 2.15 9.38
N ILE A 90 -8.93 2.47 8.28
CA ILE A 90 -8.90 3.81 7.71
C ILE A 90 -10.06 4.02 6.74
N THR A 91 -10.24 3.11 5.78
CA THR A 91 -11.20 3.26 4.68
C THR A 91 -12.64 2.96 5.11
N GLY A 92 -12.81 2.06 6.09
CA GLY A 92 -14.09 1.47 6.43
C GLY A 92 -14.51 0.37 5.46
N MET A 93 -15.72 -0.13 5.67
CA MET A 93 -16.33 -1.17 4.85
C MET A 93 -16.88 -0.62 3.52
N GLY A 94 -17.19 0.68 3.46
CA GLY A 94 -17.80 1.32 2.29
C GLY A 94 -16.98 1.16 1.00
N MET A 95 -15.64 1.18 1.10
CA MET A 95 -14.75 0.95 -0.05
C MET A 95 -15.01 -0.39 -0.74
N TYR A 96 -15.24 -1.45 0.05
CA TYR A 96 -15.54 -2.78 -0.48
C TYR A 96 -16.96 -2.88 -0.99
N ARG A 97 -17.92 -2.16 -0.39
CA ARG A 97 -19.30 -2.11 -0.91
C ARG A 97 -19.34 -1.47 -2.28
N GLU A 98 -18.59 -0.39 -2.50
CA GLU A 98 -18.45 0.19 -3.82
C GLU A 98 -17.86 -0.81 -4.82
N LEU A 99 -16.82 -1.55 -4.43
CA LEU A 99 -16.23 -2.60 -5.28
C LEU A 99 -17.25 -3.70 -5.61
N CYS A 100 -18.01 -4.20 -4.63
CA CYS A 100 -19.05 -5.22 -4.83
C CYS A 100 -20.26 -4.73 -5.65
N ASN A 101 -20.48 -3.41 -5.74
CA ASN A 101 -21.49 -2.84 -6.64
C ASN A 101 -21.01 -2.80 -8.10
N GLU A 102 -19.70 -2.68 -8.31
CA GLU A 102 -19.07 -2.63 -9.63
C GLU A 102 -18.77 -4.05 -10.17
N TYR A 103 -18.46 -4.99 -9.28
CA TYR A 103 -18.05 -6.35 -9.63
C TYR A 103 -18.82 -7.39 -8.81
N PRO A 104 -19.19 -8.55 -9.40
CA PRO A 104 -19.86 -9.63 -8.69
C PRO A 104 -18.87 -10.43 -7.83
N ILE A 105 -18.32 -9.78 -6.80
CA ILE A 105 -17.29 -10.32 -5.91
C ILE A 105 -17.75 -10.23 -4.46
N ALA A 106 -17.35 -11.20 -3.63
CA ALA A 106 -17.52 -11.11 -2.18
C ALA A 106 -16.24 -10.59 -1.51
N CYS A 107 -16.38 -9.82 -0.45
CA CYS A 107 -15.29 -9.24 0.32
C CYS A 107 -15.48 -9.54 1.81
N THR A 108 -14.45 -10.00 2.50
CA THR A 108 -14.48 -10.19 3.95
C THR A 108 -13.28 -9.53 4.60
N VAL A 109 -13.51 -8.52 5.43
CA VAL A 109 -12.47 -7.89 6.24
C VAL A 109 -12.12 -8.78 7.41
N THR A 110 -10.82 -9.01 7.61
CA THR A 110 -10.30 -9.87 8.69
C THR A 110 -9.26 -9.13 9.53
N GLY A 111 -9.06 -9.63 10.75
CA GLY A 111 -7.88 -9.29 11.53
C GLY A 111 -6.68 -10.14 11.10
N PHE A 112 -5.70 -10.30 11.99
CA PHE A 112 -4.42 -10.94 11.67
C PHE A 112 -4.15 -12.20 12.50
N GLU A 113 -5.01 -12.49 13.49
CA GLU A 113 -4.92 -13.74 14.24
C GLU A 113 -5.44 -14.91 13.41
N ALA A 114 -4.91 -16.11 13.65
CA ALA A 114 -5.25 -17.29 12.86
C ALA A 114 -6.76 -17.59 12.89
N GLU A 115 -7.41 -17.47 14.04
CA GLU A 115 -8.85 -17.64 14.19
C GLU A 115 -9.67 -16.59 13.44
N GLU A 116 -9.19 -15.34 13.36
CA GLU A 116 -9.85 -14.26 12.64
C GLU A 116 -9.80 -14.50 11.13
N ILE A 117 -8.67 -15.00 10.63
CA ILE A 117 -8.51 -15.41 9.24
C ILE A 117 -9.42 -16.60 8.92
N LEU A 118 -9.47 -17.63 9.77
CA LEU A 118 -10.34 -18.80 9.58
C LEU A 118 -11.83 -18.42 9.56
N VAL A 119 -12.27 -17.56 10.48
CA VAL A 119 -13.65 -17.02 10.50
C VAL A 119 -13.92 -16.18 9.25
N GLY A 120 -12.92 -15.41 8.79
CA GLY A 120 -12.96 -14.66 7.55
C GLY A 120 -13.20 -15.53 6.32
N ILE A 121 -12.39 -16.59 6.17
CA ILE A 121 -12.52 -17.56 5.07
C ILE A 121 -13.90 -18.21 5.10
N LEU A 122 -14.37 -18.66 6.27
CA LEU A 122 -15.69 -19.26 6.41
C LEU A 122 -16.81 -18.30 6.01
N SER A 123 -16.72 -17.04 6.44
CA SER A 123 -17.70 -15.99 6.10
C SER A 123 -17.70 -15.70 4.60
N LEU A 124 -16.52 -15.62 3.99
CA LEU A 124 -16.36 -15.39 2.56
C LEU A 124 -16.98 -16.52 1.74
N VAL A 125 -16.65 -17.78 2.06
CA VAL A 125 -17.21 -18.96 1.38
C VAL A 125 -18.72 -19.02 1.50
N ARG A 126 -19.27 -18.72 2.69
CA ARG A 126 -20.73 -18.68 2.89
C ARG A 126 -21.40 -17.58 2.09
N SER A 127 -20.80 -16.39 2.01
CA SER A 127 -21.32 -15.27 1.21
C SER A 127 -21.37 -15.65 -0.27
N ILE A 128 -20.30 -16.29 -0.79
CA ILE A 128 -20.23 -16.78 -2.17
C ILE A 128 -21.29 -17.87 -2.45
N GLN A 129 -21.45 -18.85 -1.55
CA GLN A 129 -22.36 -19.99 -1.78
C GLN A 129 -23.83 -19.68 -1.57
N ASN A 130 -24.18 -18.92 -0.53
CA ASN A 130 -25.56 -18.77 -0.08
C ASN A 130 -26.18 -17.43 -0.54
N GLY A 131 -25.38 -16.53 -1.10
CA GLY A 131 -25.77 -15.14 -1.32
C GLY A 131 -25.96 -14.36 -0.02
N GLY A 132 -26.38 -13.10 -0.12
CA GLY A 132 -26.57 -12.20 1.02
C GLY A 132 -25.73 -10.94 0.92
N ASP A 133 -25.30 -10.38 2.05
CA ASP A 133 -24.39 -9.23 2.05
C ASP A 133 -23.03 -9.66 1.46
N PRO A 134 -22.59 -9.08 0.34
CA PRO A 134 -21.31 -9.43 -0.27
C PRO A 134 -20.12 -8.91 0.55
N VAL A 135 -20.34 -8.05 1.55
CA VAL A 135 -19.29 -7.45 2.36
C VAL A 135 -19.44 -7.85 3.84
N GLN A 136 -18.55 -8.71 4.31
CA GLN A 136 -18.56 -9.21 5.69
C GLN A 136 -17.46 -8.55 6.53
N ASN A 137 -17.77 -8.23 7.80
CA ASN A 137 -16.80 -7.73 8.76
C ASN A 137 -16.49 -8.80 9.81
N ALA A 138 -15.43 -9.57 9.59
CA ALA A 138 -14.87 -10.51 10.58
C ALA A 138 -13.84 -9.82 11.51
N TYR A 139 -13.75 -8.49 11.50
CA TYR A 139 -12.91 -7.71 12.39
C TYR A 139 -13.64 -6.54 13.10
N PRO A 140 -14.85 -6.78 13.67
CA PRO A 140 -15.74 -5.71 14.14
C PRO A 140 -15.21 -4.96 15.37
N ARG A 141 -14.22 -5.53 16.08
CA ARG A 141 -13.61 -4.90 17.24
C ARG A 141 -12.78 -3.65 16.88
N VAL A 142 -12.29 -3.58 15.64
CA VAL A 142 -11.44 -2.46 15.16
C VAL A 142 -12.06 -1.73 13.98
N VAL A 143 -12.69 -2.46 13.04
CA VAL A 143 -13.16 -1.88 11.78
C VAL A 143 -14.62 -1.48 11.88
N ARG A 144 -14.89 -0.20 11.55
CA ARG A 144 -16.23 0.39 11.46
C ARG A 144 -16.67 0.53 10.00
N GLU A 145 -17.97 0.73 9.79
CA GLU A 145 -18.55 0.92 8.46
C GLU A 145 -17.93 2.14 7.74
N GLU A 146 -17.81 3.26 8.45
CA GLU A 146 -17.27 4.53 7.96
C GLU A 146 -15.74 4.63 7.99
N GLY A 147 -15.07 3.69 8.66
CA GLY A 147 -13.62 3.70 8.87
C GLY A 147 -13.17 4.78 9.85
N ASN A 148 -12.14 5.54 9.46
CA ASN A 148 -11.64 6.68 10.23
C ASN A 148 -11.87 7.98 9.45
N PRO A 149 -13.00 8.68 9.67
CA PRO A 149 -13.34 9.90 8.95
C PRO A 149 -12.28 11.00 9.10
N LYS A 150 -11.63 11.10 10.27
CA LYS A 150 -10.59 12.11 10.53
C LYS A 150 -9.34 11.84 9.69
N ALA A 151 -8.88 10.58 9.64
CA ALA A 151 -7.73 10.21 8.82
C ALA A 151 -8.02 10.41 7.33
N ARG A 152 -9.20 10.02 6.86
CA ARG A 152 -9.64 10.21 5.47
C ARG A 152 -9.70 11.69 5.09
N SER A 153 -10.28 12.53 5.96
CA SER A 153 -10.34 13.98 5.74
C SER A 153 -8.95 14.59 5.68
N LEU A 154 -8.03 14.16 6.55
CA LEU A 154 -6.65 14.62 6.56
C LEU A 154 -5.91 14.23 5.27
N VAL A 155 -6.07 12.99 4.81
CA VAL A 155 -5.46 12.55 3.55
C VAL A 155 -6.04 13.33 2.38
N ALA A 156 -7.36 13.54 2.34
CA ALA A 156 -8.01 14.31 1.27
C ALA A 156 -7.63 15.80 1.26
N GLU A 157 -7.27 16.36 2.42
CA GLU A 157 -6.75 17.72 2.54
C GLU A 157 -5.35 17.86 1.94
N VAL A 158 -4.48 16.86 2.10
CA VAL A 158 -3.06 16.95 1.71
C VAL A 158 -2.77 16.31 0.35
N PHE A 159 -3.51 15.28 -0.02
CA PHE A 159 -3.28 14.48 -1.21
C PHE A 159 -4.50 14.47 -2.13
N GLU A 160 -4.24 14.19 -3.40
CA GLU A 160 -5.27 13.94 -4.42
C GLU A 160 -4.97 12.70 -5.25
N PRO A 161 -6.01 12.05 -5.81
CA PRO A 161 -5.82 10.86 -6.65
C PRO A 161 -4.90 11.16 -7.84
N SER A 162 -3.96 10.26 -8.08
CA SER A 162 -3.06 10.30 -9.23
C SER A 162 -2.92 8.91 -9.84
N ASP A 163 -2.34 8.84 -11.03
CA ASP A 163 -2.01 7.55 -11.64
C ASP A 163 -0.73 7.01 -10.99
N ALA A 164 -0.67 5.70 -10.77
CA ALA A 164 0.50 5.07 -10.19
C ALA A 164 0.83 3.74 -10.87
N PHE A 165 2.13 3.46 -10.97
CA PHE A 165 2.63 2.19 -11.47
C PHE A 165 2.60 1.12 -10.38
N TRP A 166 2.03 -0.04 -10.70
CA TRP A 166 1.96 -1.22 -9.86
C TRP A 166 2.71 -2.37 -10.52
N ARG A 167 3.67 -2.95 -9.78
CA ARG A 167 4.43 -4.10 -10.26
C ARG A 167 3.48 -5.24 -10.61
N GLY A 168 3.58 -5.73 -11.84
CA GLY A 168 2.75 -6.81 -12.36
C GLY A 168 1.40 -6.36 -12.95
N LEU A 169 0.93 -5.15 -12.65
CA LEU A 169 -0.33 -4.60 -13.13
C LEU A 169 -0.16 -3.39 -14.08
N GLY A 170 1.01 -2.77 -14.11
CA GLY A 170 1.26 -1.58 -14.92
C GLY A 170 0.73 -0.30 -14.27
N SER A 171 0.54 0.76 -15.07
CA SER A 171 -0.06 2.00 -14.57
C SER A 171 -1.56 1.83 -14.35
N ILE A 172 -2.03 2.13 -13.14
CA ILE A 172 -3.45 2.06 -12.78
C ILE A 172 -3.93 3.48 -12.47
N LYS A 173 -4.98 3.90 -13.20
CA LYS A 173 -5.55 5.24 -13.09
C LYS A 173 -6.10 5.52 -11.69
N GLY A 174 -5.77 6.67 -11.12
CA GLY A 174 -6.28 7.10 -9.80
C GLY A 174 -5.91 6.19 -8.61
N SER A 175 -4.92 5.30 -8.79
CA SER A 175 -4.47 4.35 -7.77
C SER A 175 -3.34 4.89 -6.89
N GLY A 176 -2.81 6.06 -7.21
CA GLY A 176 -1.80 6.79 -6.47
C GLY A 176 -2.37 7.98 -5.71
N LEU A 177 -1.51 8.61 -4.92
CA LEU A 177 -1.79 9.87 -4.25
C LEU A 177 -0.64 10.86 -4.49
N ALA A 178 -0.94 11.96 -5.18
CA ALA A 178 -0.03 13.09 -5.37
C ALA A 178 -0.27 14.15 -4.29
N VAL A 179 0.78 14.89 -3.93
CA VAL A 179 0.66 16.02 -3.00
C VAL A 179 -0.15 17.12 -3.69
N ARG A 180 -1.15 17.67 -3.00
CA ARG A 180 -1.94 18.76 -3.56
C ARG A 180 -1.10 20.02 -3.72
N ARG A 181 -1.52 20.86 -4.67
CA ARG A 181 -0.89 22.14 -4.98
C ARG A 181 -0.66 23.05 -3.75
N GLU A 182 -1.58 23.08 -2.80
CA GLU A 182 -1.44 23.88 -1.57
C GLU A 182 -0.22 23.47 -0.72
N TYR A 183 0.29 22.26 -0.92
CA TYR A 183 1.45 21.69 -0.24
C TYR A 183 2.60 21.38 -1.21
N GLU A 184 2.61 21.94 -2.42
CA GLU A 184 3.59 21.64 -3.49
C GLU A 184 5.05 21.80 -3.06
N THR A 185 5.34 22.71 -2.10
CA THR A 185 6.69 22.94 -1.56
C THR A 185 7.26 21.73 -0.81
N PHE A 186 6.39 20.81 -0.38
CA PHE A 186 6.74 19.55 0.26
C PHE A 186 6.81 18.38 -0.73
N ASP A 187 6.43 18.54 -1.99
CA ASP A 187 6.56 17.47 -2.99
C ASP A 187 8.01 17.42 -3.52
N ALA A 188 8.69 16.29 -3.31
CA ALA A 188 10.06 16.11 -3.80
C ALA A 188 10.13 16.07 -5.34
N TYR A 189 9.09 15.61 -6.04
CA TYR A 189 9.06 15.60 -7.51
C TYR A 189 9.11 17.03 -8.04
N GLU A 190 8.25 17.90 -7.53
CA GLU A 190 8.18 19.31 -7.91
C GLU A 190 9.44 20.08 -7.47
N ARG A 191 9.86 19.87 -6.20
CA ARG A 191 11.00 20.59 -5.62
C ARG A 191 12.31 20.34 -6.33
N PHE A 192 12.55 19.09 -6.75
CA PHE A 192 13.81 18.69 -7.36
C PHE A 192 13.70 18.39 -8.87
N GLY A 193 12.53 18.57 -9.48
CA GLY A 193 12.29 18.28 -10.90
C GLY A 193 12.59 16.82 -11.25
N LEU A 194 12.13 15.89 -10.41
CA LEU A 194 12.44 14.46 -10.58
C LEU A 194 11.55 13.83 -11.65
N GLU A 195 12.16 13.08 -12.56
CA GLU A 195 11.44 12.23 -13.52
C GLU A 195 11.51 10.77 -13.05
N VAL A 196 10.37 10.07 -13.09
CA VAL A 196 10.30 8.65 -12.75
C VAL A 196 10.46 7.83 -14.03
N GLU A 197 11.54 7.06 -14.10
CA GLU A 197 11.70 6.06 -15.14
C GLU A 197 10.83 4.81 -14.86
N GLU A 198 10.39 4.14 -15.91
CA GLU A 198 9.71 2.85 -15.77
C GLU A 198 10.65 1.82 -15.13
N GLY A 199 10.18 1.21 -14.04
CA GLY A 199 10.95 0.17 -13.35
C GLY A 199 11.09 -1.09 -14.22
N VAL A 200 12.33 -1.50 -14.47
CA VAL A 200 12.62 -2.76 -15.18
C VAL A 200 12.69 -3.90 -14.16
N GLU A 201 11.81 -4.89 -14.32
CA GLU A 201 11.87 -6.10 -13.50
C GLU A 201 13.14 -6.90 -13.81
N PRO A 202 13.86 -7.41 -12.79
CA PRO A 202 15.04 -8.22 -13.00
C PRO A 202 14.74 -9.44 -13.86
N LYS A 203 15.61 -9.73 -14.84
CA LYS A 203 15.45 -10.86 -15.75
C LYS A 203 15.26 -12.18 -14.99
N GLY A 204 14.18 -12.90 -15.32
CA GLY A 204 13.82 -14.18 -14.70
C GLY A 204 13.02 -14.06 -13.39
N CYS A 205 12.84 -12.85 -12.86
CA CYS A 205 11.98 -12.63 -11.71
C CYS A 205 10.49 -12.71 -12.11
N ARG A 206 9.70 -13.48 -11.35
CA ARG A 206 8.24 -13.58 -11.51
C ARG A 206 7.45 -12.81 -10.44
N CYS A 207 8.06 -11.81 -9.78
CA CYS A 207 7.41 -11.08 -8.66
C CYS A 207 6.09 -10.42 -9.09
N GLY A 208 5.97 -9.89 -10.31
CA GLY A 208 4.70 -9.37 -10.83
C GLY A 208 3.61 -10.43 -11.04
N GLU A 209 3.96 -11.70 -11.25
CA GLU A 209 3.00 -12.80 -11.33
C GLU A 209 2.61 -13.30 -9.93
N VAL A 210 3.58 -13.37 -9.01
CA VAL A 210 3.35 -13.69 -7.60
C VAL A 210 2.40 -12.68 -6.95
N LEU A 211 2.63 -11.37 -7.18
CA LEU A 211 1.76 -10.32 -6.64
C LEU A 211 0.33 -10.36 -7.18
N ARG A 212 0.14 -10.91 -8.39
CA ARG A 212 -1.20 -11.13 -8.96
C ARG A 212 -1.80 -12.46 -8.56
N GLY A 213 -1.10 -13.31 -7.81
CA GLY A 213 -1.58 -14.67 -7.49
C GLY A 213 -1.62 -15.62 -8.68
N VAL A 214 -0.92 -15.30 -9.78
CA VAL A 214 -0.85 -16.14 -10.99
C VAL A 214 0.08 -17.34 -10.77
N CYS A 215 1.09 -17.19 -9.91
CA CYS A 215 1.92 -18.30 -9.46
C CYS A 215 2.36 -18.10 -8.00
N THR A 216 2.75 -19.19 -7.36
CA THR A 216 3.37 -19.19 -6.03
C THR A 216 4.86 -18.83 -6.12
N PRO A 217 5.48 -18.35 -5.02
CA PRO A 217 6.92 -18.12 -4.96
C PRO A 217 7.76 -19.33 -5.40
N ALA A 218 7.36 -20.55 -5.03
CA ALA A 218 8.05 -21.79 -5.38
C ALA A 218 8.10 -22.07 -6.90
N GLU A 219 7.17 -21.52 -7.67
CA GLU A 219 7.15 -21.65 -9.15
C GLU A 219 8.05 -20.63 -9.85
N CYS A 220 8.67 -19.71 -9.11
CA CYS A 220 9.68 -18.79 -9.65
C CYS A 220 11.04 -19.49 -9.75
N PRO A 221 11.69 -19.53 -10.93
CA PRO A 221 12.95 -20.25 -11.09
C PRO A 221 14.11 -19.66 -10.26
N LEU A 222 13.99 -18.40 -9.83
CA LEU A 222 15.00 -17.75 -8.99
C LEU A 222 14.80 -18.00 -7.50
N PHE A 223 13.58 -18.39 -7.08
CA PHE A 223 13.22 -18.50 -5.67
C PHE A 223 14.04 -19.57 -4.96
N GLY A 224 14.58 -19.24 -3.79
CA GLY A 224 15.37 -20.15 -2.95
C GLY A 224 16.76 -20.49 -3.50
N ASN A 225 17.05 -20.14 -4.76
CA ASN A 225 18.34 -20.32 -5.41
C ASN A 225 19.10 -18.99 -5.43
N ARG A 226 18.98 -18.25 -6.53
CA ARG A 226 19.66 -16.96 -6.73
C ARG A 226 18.91 -15.78 -6.09
N CYS A 227 17.68 -15.99 -5.63
CA CYS A 227 16.90 -15.00 -4.91
C CYS A 227 16.57 -15.55 -3.53
N VAL A 228 17.27 -15.04 -2.51
CA VAL A 228 17.12 -15.40 -1.09
C VAL A 228 17.14 -14.12 -0.24
N PRO A 229 16.70 -14.15 1.04
CA PRO A 229 16.63 -12.92 1.85
C PRO A 229 17.97 -12.18 2.00
N GLY A 230 19.10 -12.90 2.03
CA GLY A 230 20.43 -12.31 2.13
C GLY A 230 20.99 -11.74 0.82
N ASP A 231 20.43 -12.14 -0.33
CA ASP A 231 20.77 -11.62 -1.66
C ASP A 231 19.51 -11.62 -2.54
N PRO A 232 18.58 -10.68 -2.29
CA PRO A 232 17.28 -10.69 -2.92
C PRO A 232 17.36 -10.13 -4.35
N VAL A 233 16.67 -10.80 -5.29
CA VAL A 233 16.57 -10.32 -6.67
C VAL A 233 15.36 -9.43 -6.88
N GLY A 234 14.18 -9.95 -6.56
CA GLY A 234 12.92 -9.23 -6.71
C GLY A 234 12.47 -8.63 -5.38
N ALA A 235 11.72 -7.52 -5.41
CA ALA A 235 11.35 -6.89 -4.13
C ALA A 235 10.36 -7.71 -3.28
N CYS A 236 9.71 -8.72 -3.86
CA CYS A 236 8.94 -9.71 -3.10
C CYS A 236 9.80 -10.51 -2.09
N MET A 237 11.13 -10.54 -2.25
CA MET A 237 12.09 -11.15 -1.32
C MET A 237 12.78 -10.14 -0.40
N VAL A 238 12.75 -8.84 -0.76
CA VAL A 238 13.37 -7.75 0.04
C VAL A 238 12.48 -7.38 1.23
N SER A 239 11.17 -7.26 1.00
CA SER A 239 10.22 -6.82 2.01
C SER A 239 9.89 -7.94 3.00
N SER A 240 9.81 -7.61 4.29
CA SER A 240 9.27 -8.52 5.31
C SER A 240 7.80 -8.86 5.09
N GLU A 241 7.05 -7.99 4.38
CA GLU A 241 5.67 -8.22 3.96
C GLU A 241 5.58 -8.91 2.58
N GLY A 242 6.72 -9.16 1.93
CA GLY A 242 6.77 -9.75 0.60
C GLY A 242 6.42 -11.24 0.62
N SER A 243 5.54 -11.66 -0.30
CA SER A 243 5.08 -13.06 -0.38
C SER A 243 6.22 -14.06 -0.54
N CYS A 244 7.29 -13.71 -1.27
CA CYS A 244 8.44 -14.61 -1.41
C CYS A 244 9.25 -14.70 -0.11
N ALA A 245 9.50 -13.58 0.58
CA ALA A 245 10.20 -13.61 1.86
C ALA A 245 9.42 -14.42 2.91
N ALA A 246 8.10 -14.22 2.99
CA ALA A 246 7.23 -15.00 3.87
C ALA A 246 7.28 -16.50 3.54
N TRP A 247 7.15 -16.87 2.26
CA TRP A 247 7.22 -18.27 1.83
C TRP A 247 8.57 -18.91 2.17
N TYR A 248 9.68 -18.19 1.95
CA TYR A 248 11.01 -18.71 2.23
C TYR A 248 11.23 -19.00 3.72
N ASN A 249 10.65 -18.19 4.61
CA ASN A 249 10.87 -18.31 6.05
C ASN A 249 9.97 -19.35 6.73
N TYR A 250 8.84 -19.71 6.12
CA TYR A 250 7.78 -20.45 6.81
C TYR A 250 7.22 -21.66 6.03
N SER A 251 7.75 -21.99 4.85
CA SER A 251 7.33 -23.15 4.03
C SER A 251 8.41 -24.22 3.91
#